data_AF-A0A3C0TCI0-F1
#
_entry.id   AF-A0A3C0TCI0-F1
#
_cell.length_a   1.000
_cell.length_b   1.000
_cell.length_c   1.000
_cell.angle_alpha   90.00
_cell.angle_beta   90.00
_cell.angle_gamma   90.00
#
_symmetry.space_group_name_H-M   'P 1'
#
loop_
_entity.id
_entity.type
_entity.pdbx_description
1 polymer ?
#
loop_
_entity_poly.entity_id
_entity_poly.type
_entity_poly.pdbx_seq_one_letter_code
_entity_poly.pdbx_strand_id
1 'polypeptide(L)'
;MKITFVKKILASGEPCPKCEDVEQRLQKTDQLSMIDETLIADERDDQSAGMVLAKKLGVERAPFFAVEDNDETKVYTVYFKFAKEILGKQTSKVDQGKEILNDNPDLDYI
;
A
#
# COMPACT_ATOMS: atom_id res chain seq x y z
N MET A 1 -11.03 -7.86 -1.71
CA MET A 1 -10.09 -6.87 -1.20
C MET A 1 -9.42 -6.20 -2.39
N LYS A 2 -9.55 -4.88 -2.55
CA LYS A 2 -8.84 -4.09 -3.56
C LYS A 2 -7.85 -3.18 -2.85
N ILE A 3 -6.59 -3.19 -3.28
CA ILE A 3 -5.52 -2.37 -2.71
C ILE A 3 -5.13 -1.29 -3.71
N THR A 4 -5.42 -0.04 -3.35
CA THR A 4 -5.02 1.14 -4.12
C THR A 4 -3.86 1.85 -3.45
N PHE A 5 -2.75 2.01 -4.18
CA PHE A 5 -1.60 2.81 -3.76
C PHE A 5 -1.71 4.22 -4.33
N VAL A 6 -1.71 5.25 -3.47
CA VAL A 6 -1.79 6.64 -3.91
C VAL A 6 -0.44 7.33 -3.73
N LYS A 7 0.11 7.79 -4.85
CA LYS A 7 1.34 8.60 -4.91
C LYS A 7 0.98 10.05 -5.16
N LYS A 8 1.86 10.96 -4.79
CA LYS A 8 1.64 12.41 -4.94
C LYS A 8 2.70 13.07 -5.80
N ILE A 9 2.26 13.94 -6.70
CA ILE A 9 3.11 14.89 -7.41
C ILE A 9 2.93 16.24 -6.72
N LEU A 10 4.05 16.83 -6.34
CA LEU A 10 4.07 18.10 -5.62
C LEU A 10 3.62 19.23 -6.53
N ALA A 11 3.23 20.37 -5.96
CA ALA A 11 2.89 21.57 -6.73
C ALA A 11 4.04 22.03 -7.65
N SER A 12 5.29 21.72 -7.29
CA SER A 12 6.49 21.95 -8.11
C SER A 12 6.55 21.07 -9.37
N GLY A 13 5.72 20.04 -9.47
CA GLY A 13 5.74 19.03 -10.54
C GLY A 13 6.66 17.84 -10.28
N GLU A 14 7.38 17.84 -9.16
CA GLU A 14 8.26 16.74 -8.75
C GLU A 14 7.47 15.62 -8.06
N PRO A 15 7.85 14.35 -8.26
CA PRO A 15 7.28 13.27 -7.46
C PRO A 15 7.62 13.46 -5.98
N CYS A 16 6.68 13.13 -5.10
CA CYS A 16 6.95 13.20 -3.67
C CYS A 16 8.06 12.19 -3.31
N PRO A 17 9.15 12.64 -2.64
CA PRO A 17 10.32 11.78 -2.37
C PRO A 17 9.97 10.57 -1.50
N LYS A 18 8.95 10.72 -0.63
CA LYS A 18 8.46 9.63 0.20
C LYS A 18 7.65 8.61 -0.59
N CYS A 19 6.99 9.02 -1.67
CA CYS A 19 6.30 8.10 -2.58
C CYS A 19 7.31 7.22 -3.32
N GLU A 20 8.44 7.79 -3.75
CA GLU A 20 9.52 7.04 -4.38
C GLU A 20 10.16 6.04 -3.42
N ASP A 21 10.45 6.44 -2.17
CA ASP A 21 11.01 5.52 -1.17
C ASP A 21 10.08 4.31 -0.91
N VAL A 22 8.78 4.56 -0.77
CA VAL A 22 7.79 3.50 -0.55
C VAL A 22 7.62 2.61 -1.77
N GLU A 23 7.58 3.17 -2.97
CA GLU A 23 7.50 2.40 -4.22
C GLU A 23 8.73 1.51 -4.42
N GLN A 24 9.94 2.04 -4.19
CA GLN A 24 11.16 1.24 -4.28
C GLN A 24 11.16 0.09 -3.28
N ARG A 25 10.63 0.29 -2.06
CA ARG A 25 10.47 -0.81 -1.08
C ARG A 25 9.49 -1.86 -1.56
N LEU A 26 8.33 -1.46 -2.10
CA LEU A 26 7.34 -2.38 -2.67
C LEU A 26 7.93 -3.20 -3.82
N GLN A 27 8.73 -2.57 -4.69
CA GLN A 27 9.43 -3.25 -5.78
C GLN A 27 10.49 -4.22 -5.27
N LYS A 28 11.35 -3.80 -4.33
CA LYS A 28 12.42 -4.64 -3.75
C LYS A 28 11.91 -5.86 -2.99
N THR A 29 10.66 -5.85 -2.59
CA THR A 29 10.01 -6.93 -1.82
C THR A 29 9.01 -7.72 -2.66
N ASP A 30 8.94 -7.46 -3.98
CA ASP A 30 7.97 -8.04 -4.91
C ASP A 30 6.49 -7.83 -4.52
N GLN A 31 6.23 -6.90 -3.60
CA GLN A 31 4.91 -6.56 -3.08
C GLN A 31 4.12 -5.65 -4.01
N LEU A 32 4.77 -5.02 -5.00
CA LEU A 32 4.09 -4.21 -6.00
C LEU A 32 3.03 -5.02 -6.75
N SER A 33 3.27 -6.32 -6.97
CA SER A 33 2.33 -7.25 -7.59
C SER A 33 1.05 -7.48 -6.78
N MET A 34 1.04 -7.13 -5.50
CA MET A 34 -0.14 -7.23 -4.62
C MET A 34 -0.99 -5.94 -4.63
N ILE A 35 -0.52 -4.88 -5.29
CA ILE A 35 -1.26 -3.63 -5.45
C ILE A 35 -2.14 -3.75 -6.69
N ASP A 36 -3.46 -3.64 -6.53
CA ASP A 36 -4.41 -3.72 -7.65
C ASP A 36 -4.38 -2.47 -8.52
N GLU A 37 -4.18 -1.29 -7.90
CA GLU A 37 -4.30 -0.01 -8.59
C GLU A 37 -3.33 1.01 -8.01
N THR A 38 -2.69 1.81 -8.87
CA THR A 38 -1.88 2.96 -8.43
C THR A 38 -2.49 4.25 -8.97
N LEU A 39 -2.77 5.20 -8.09
CA LEU A 39 -3.34 6.50 -8.43
C LEU A 39 -2.35 7.62 -8.13
N ILE A 40 -2.43 8.67 -8.94
CA ILE A 40 -1.61 9.88 -8.78
C ILE A 40 -2.49 11.01 -8.25
N ALA A 41 -2.07 11.59 -7.13
CA ALA A 41 -2.57 12.82 -6.56
C ALA A 41 -1.65 13.97 -7.00
N ASP A 42 -2.00 14.68 -8.05
CA ASP A 42 -1.24 15.85 -8.49
C ASP A 42 -1.75 17.10 -7.77
N GLU A 43 -0.89 17.79 -7.00
CA GLU A 43 -1.30 19.01 -6.30
C GLU A 43 -1.70 20.16 -7.22
N ARG A 44 -1.31 20.10 -8.49
CA ARG A 44 -1.67 21.09 -9.51
C ARG A 44 -3.03 20.82 -10.13
N ASP A 45 -3.59 19.62 -9.90
CA ASP A 45 -4.85 19.17 -10.48
C ASP A 45 -5.73 18.53 -9.38
N ASP A 46 -6.68 19.31 -8.85
CA ASP A 46 -7.58 18.87 -7.77
C ASP A 46 -8.53 17.74 -8.22
N GLN A 47 -8.68 17.56 -9.54
CA GLN A 47 -9.48 16.50 -10.14
C GLN A 47 -8.71 15.22 -10.42
N SER A 48 -7.40 15.19 -10.14
CA SER A 48 -6.60 14.00 -10.30
C SER A 48 -7.15 12.86 -9.43
N ALA A 49 -7.14 11.65 -9.95
CA ALA A 49 -7.80 10.51 -9.31
C ALA A 49 -7.33 10.29 -7.86
N GLY A 50 -6.03 10.50 -7.60
CA GLY A 50 -5.48 10.42 -6.25
C GLY A 50 -5.94 11.56 -5.34
N MET A 51 -6.10 12.79 -5.84
CA MET A 51 -6.60 13.93 -5.07
C MET A 51 -8.07 13.76 -4.70
N VAL A 52 -8.90 13.32 -5.66
CA VAL A 52 -10.32 13.03 -5.42
C VAL A 52 -10.47 11.92 -4.38
N LEU A 53 -9.70 10.83 -4.50
CA LEU A 53 -9.74 9.73 -3.52
C LEU A 53 -9.24 10.18 -2.14
N ALA A 54 -8.14 10.94 -2.09
CA ALA A 54 -7.60 11.49 -0.85
C ALA A 54 -8.63 12.37 -0.13
N LYS A 55 -9.32 13.26 -0.87
CA LYS A 55 -10.39 14.10 -0.33
C LYS A 55 -11.58 13.30 0.16
N LYS A 56 -12.02 12.29 -0.60
CA LYS A 56 -13.11 11.37 -0.21
C LYS A 56 -12.81 10.64 1.09
N LEU A 57 -11.55 10.24 1.29
CA LEU A 57 -11.10 9.50 2.46
C LEU A 57 -10.58 10.40 3.61
N GLY A 58 -10.58 11.73 3.44
CA GLY A 58 -10.09 12.68 4.44
C GLY A 58 -8.58 12.61 4.70
N VAL A 59 -7.80 12.25 3.68
CA VAL A 59 -6.35 12.04 3.77
C VAL A 59 -5.62 13.19 3.09
N GLU A 60 -4.82 13.93 3.84
CA GLU A 60 -4.07 15.07 3.27
C GLU A 60 -2.63 14.71 2.87
N ARG A 61 -2.10 13.59 3.40
CA ARG A 61 -0.70 13.19 3.27
C ARG A 61 -0.55 11.99 2.35
N ALA A 62 0.44 12.05 1.48
CA ALA A 62 0.86 10.93 0.62
C ALA A 62 2.34 10.59 0.88
N PRO A 63 2.78 9.36 0.58
CA PRO A 63 1.99 8.24 0.05
C PRO A 63 1.02 7.63 1.07
N PHE A 64 -0.07 7.03 0.59
CA PHE A 64 -0.95 6.21 1.41
C PHE A 64 -1.53 5.04 0.61
N PHE A 65 -2.06 4.05 1.33
CA PHE A 65 -2.74 2.89 0.78
C PHE A 65 -4.21 2.93 1.20
N ALA A 66 -5.11 2.81 0.23
CA ALA A 66 -6.52 2.60 0.48
C ALA A 66 -6.84 1.12 0.21
N VAL A 67 -7.40 0.44 1.22
CA VAL A 67 -7.74 -0.98 1.13
C VAL A 67 -9.23 -1.11 1.30
N GLU A 68 -9.90 -1.52 0.22
CA GLU A 68 -11.34 -1.72 0.20
C GLU A 68 -11.65 -3.21 0.42
N ASP A 69 -12.39 -3.52 1.48
CA ASP A 69 -12.80 -4.88 1.84
C ASP A 69 -14.23 -4.89 2.37
N ASN A 70 -15.13 -5.64 1.72
CA ASN A 70 -16.52 -5.89 2.15
C ASN A 70 -17.25 -4.63 2.66
N ASP A 71 -17.25 -3.55 1.85
CA ASP A 71 -17.87 -2.24 2.12
C ASP A 71 -17.10 -1.32 3.10
N GLU A 72 -15.98 -1.78 3.67
CA GLU A 72 -15.11 -0.97 4.53
C GLU A 72 -13.83 -0.53 3.79
N THR A 73 -13.54 0.77 3.78
CA THR A 73 -12.27 1.30 3.26
C THR A 73 -11.33 1.66 4.40
N LYS A 74 -10.15 1.02 4.45
CA LYS A 74 -9.09 1.33 5.41
C LYS A 74 -7.97 2.10 4.76
N VAL A 75 -7.56 3.19 5.41
CA VAL A 75 -6.42 3.98 4.98
C VAL A 75 -5.20 3.65 5.83
N TYR A 76 -4.08 3.38 5.16
CA TYR A 76 -2.77 3.22 5.78
C TYR A 76 -1.80 4.26 5.23
N THR A 77 -1.38 5.19 6.09
CA THR A 77 -0.33 6.18 5.75
C THR A 77 1.08 5.71 6.15
N VAL A 78 1.19 4.51 6.74
CA VAL A 78 2.44 3.93 7.23
C VAL A 78 2.64 2.58 6.55
N TYR A 79 3.69 2.48 5.73
CA TYR A 79 4.02 1.27 4.97
C TYR A 79 4.12 0.01 5.85
N PHE A 80 4.87 0.06 6.96
CA PHE A 80 5.04 -1.12 7.82
C PHE A 80 3.72 -1.64 8.41
N LYS A 81 2.78 -0.73 8.73
CA LYS A 81 1.46 -1.10 9.22
C LYS A 81 0.64 -1.78 8.12
N PHE A 82 0.63 -1.20 6.91
CA PHE A 82 0.01 -1.79 5.73
C PHE A 82 0.59 -3.18 5.42
N ALA A 83 1.91 -3.29 5.32
CA ALA A 83 2.59 -4.54 5.00
C ALA A 83 2.27 -5.65 6.01
N LYS A 84 2.31 -5.33 7.32
CA LYS A 84 2.01 -6.32 8.36
C LYS A 84 0.53 -6.74 8.35
N GLU A 85 -0.40 -5.79 8.24
CA GLU A 85 -1.82 -6.08 8.40
C GLU A 85 -2.50 -6.61 7.15
N ILE A 86 -2.02 -6.24 5.97
CA ILE A 86 -2.65 -6.55 4.68
C ILE A 86 -1.83 -7.60 3.93
N LEU A 87 -0.55 -7.32 3.68
CA LEU A 87 0.31 -8.25 2.94
C LEU A 87 0.60 -9.50 3.76
N GLY A 88 0.82 -9.36 5.07
CA GLY A 88 0.94 -10.50 5.98
C GLY A 88 -0.30 -11.40 5.98
N LYS A 89 -1.52 -10.83 5.91
CA LYS A 89 -2.78 -11.60 5.81
C LYS A 89 -2.95 -12.26 4.44
N GLN A 90 -2.56 -11.58 3.35
CA GLN A 90 -2.59 -12.14 2.00
C GLN A 90 -1.68 -13.36 1.90
N THR A 91 -0.45 -13.28 2.43
CA THR A 91 0.47 -14.42 2.48
C THR A 91 -0.12 -15.58 3.26
N SER A 92 -0.71 -15.35 4.44
CA SER A 92 -1.36 -16.43 5.20
C SER A 92 -2.57 -17.04 4.48
N LYS A 93 -3.40 -16.25 3.78
CA LYS A 93 -4.54 -16.79 3.01
C LYS A 93 -4.11 -17.61 1.79
N VAL A 94 -3.04 -17.18 1.10
CA VAL A 94 -2.48 -17.92 -0.03
C VAL A 94 -1.80 -19.21 0.45
N ASP A 95 -1.17 -19.18 1.62
CA ASP A 95 -0.52 -20.34 2.24
C ASP A 95 -1.53 -21.37 2.77
N GLN A 96 -2.70 -20.94 3.28
CA GLN A 96 -3.81 -21.84 3.64
C GLN A 96 -4.48 -22.54 2.44
N GLY A 97 -4.14 -22.16 1.20
CA GLY A 97 -4.48 -22.91 -0.02
C GLY A 97 -3.41 -23.92 -0.45
N LYS A 98 -2.30 -24.00 0.29
CA LYS A 98 -1.18 -24.94 0.09
C LYS A 98 -0.75 -25.53 1.44
N GLU A 99 -1.62 -26.28 2.10
CA GLU A 99 -1.18 -27.16 3.18
C GLU A 99 -0.38 -28.34 2.60
N ILE A 100 0.95 -28.21 2.43
CA ILE A 100 1.90 -29.25 2.82
C ILE A 100 3.31 -28.64 3.05
N LEU A 101 3.80 -28.78 4.30
CA LEU A 101 5.22 -28.83 4.73
C LEU A 101 6.08 -27.54 4.61
N ASN A 102 6.34 -26.86 5.73
CA ASN A 102 7.58 -27.06 6.49
C ASN A 102 7.56 -26.24 7.80
N ASP A 103 7.38 -26.93 8.93
CA ASP A 103 7.70 -26.41 10.26
C ASP A 103 9.23 -26.35 10.37
N ASN A 104 9.80 -25.16 10.60
CA ASN A 104 11.17 -25.02 11.08
C ASN A 104 11.20 -23.86 12.09
N PRO A 105 11.16 -24.16 13.40
CA PRO A 105 11.31 -23.19 14.47
C PRO A 105 12.79 -23.00 14.75
N ASP A 106 13.40 -21.94 14.22
CA ASP A 106 14.63 -21.41 14.81
C ASP A 106 14.86 -19.96 14.36
N LEU A 107 14.55 -19.01 15.23
CA LEU A 107 15.26 -17.73 15.29
C LEU A 107 15.37 -17.35 16.76
N ASP A 108 16.38 -17.96 17.36
CA ASP A 108 17.03 -17.63 18.61
C ASP A 108 17.31 -16.13 18.73
N TYR A 109 16.77 -15.51 19.79
CA TYR A 109 17.05 -14.13 20.16
C TYR A 109 18.23 -14.15 21.15
N ILE A 110 19.41 -13.71 20.69
CA ILE A 110 20.54 -13.26 21.53
C ILE A 110 20.92 -11.85 21.10
#